data_AF-A0A5E5QLX4-F1
#
_entry.id   AF-A0A5E5QLX4-F1
#
_cell.length_a   1.000
_cell.length_b   1.000
_cell.length_c   1.000
_cell.angle_alpha   90.00
_cell.angle_beta   90.00
_cell.angle_gamma   90.00
#
_symmetry.space_group_name_H-M   'P 1'
#
loop_
_entity.id
_entity.type
_entity.pdbx_description
1 polymer ?
#
loop_
_entity_poly.entity_id
_entity_poly.type
_entity_poly.pdbx_seq_one_letter_code
_entity_poly.pdbx_strand_id
1 'polypeptide(L)'
;MSLTRERLFDIQNEQVEEWIRERLSDKGAGEDSEEWQDLLNQYSDYQEHLQDEFEWKAEVKWLKENDLSYHHEKFFTELDALKNMAESNLENPNKVFMLHSNIVVKMSYAYAVTLLETFLGDTFKALIIKRENFLENAIKNVKEIKNARYSIFELSKTDLNICSLALSHTTGIHFHNISKVQKIYSHVLGIELQLDISKVCKITSLRHDIVHRNGYTKDGKPIELDAQDFFQTIEDIKKFSSSLQEQINEILAE
;
A
#
# COMPACT_ATOMS: atom_id res chain seq x y z
N MET A 1 -15.40 7.19 -30.01
CA MET A 1 -14.96 7.77 -28.72
C MET A 1 -16.04 8.73 -28.25
N SER A 2 -16.26 8.89 -26.94
CA SER A 2 -17.32 9.79 -26.42
C SER A 2 -16.92 11.26 -26.61
N LEU A 3 -17.85 12.13 -27.02
CA LEU A 3 -17.67 13.59 -27.16
C LEU A 3 -17.08 14.25 -25.90
N THR A 4 -17.41 13.72 -24.72
CA THR A 4 -16.87 14.19 -23.44
C THR A 4 -15.37 13.90 -23.32
N ARG A 5 -14.90 12.78 -23.89
CA ARG A 5 -13.50 12.36 -23.82
C ARG A 5 -12.62 13.20 -24.75
N GLU A 6 -13.12 13.48 -25.96
CA GLU A 6 -12.44 14.33 -26.95
C GLU A 6 -12.25 15.75 -26.42
N ARG A 7 -13.30 16.35 -25.87
CA ARG A 7 -13.22 17.67 -25.23
C ARG A 7 -12.24 17.71 -24.04
N LEU A 8 -12.12 16.64 -23.28
CA LEU A 8 -11.15 16.56 -22.18
C LEU A 8 -9.71 16.50 -22.69
N PHE A 9 -9.45 15.76 -23.78
CA PHE A 9 -8.14 15.73 -24.42
C PHE A 9 -7.75 17.09 -25.00
N ASP A 10 -8.68 17.78 -25.65
CA ASP A 10 -8.42 19.12 -26.21
C ASP A 10 -8.06 20.13 -25.10
N ILE A 11 -8.81 20.12 -24.00
CA ILE A 11 -8.53 20.99 -22.84
C ILE A 11 -7.14 20.69 -22.23
N GLN A 12 -6.76 19.41 -22.14
CA GLN A 12 -5.43 19.03 -21.63
C GLN A 12 -4.31 19.49 -22.56
N ASN A 13 -4.47 19.33 -23.88
CA ASN A 13 -3.49 19.79 -24.85
C ASN A 13 -3.34 21.32 -24.83
N GLU A 14 -4.45 22.07 -24.75
CA GLU A 14 -4.42 23.53 -24.62
C GLU A 14 -3.68 23.97 -23.35
N GLN A 15 -3.90 23.30 -22.21
CA GLN A 15 -3.22 23.60 -20.95
C GLN A 15 -1.71 23.34 -21.00
N VAL A 16 -1.29 22.24 -21.65
CA VAL A 16 0.12 21.91 -21.87
C VAL A 16 0.77 22.99 -22.74
N GLU A 17 0.16 23.29 -23.88
CA GLU A 17 0.68 24.30 -24.81
C GLU A 17 0.80 25.68 -24.16
N GLU A 18 -0.22 26.12 -23.42
CA GLU A 18 -0.20 27.40 -22.72
C GLU A 18 0.97 27.44 -21.71
N TRP A 19 1.11 26.40 -20.89
CA TRP A 19 2.18 26.31 -19.89
C TRP A 19 3.58 26.36 -20.52
N ILE A 20 3.79 25.65 -21.65
CA ILE A 20 5.06 25.64 -22.39
C ILE A 20 5.30 27.01 -23.04
N ARG A 21 4.30 27.56 -23.75
CA ARG A 21 4.42 28.85 -24.45
C ARG A 21 4.74 30.00 -23.51
N GLU A 22 4.25 29.98 -22.27
CA GLU A 22 4.62 30.96 -21.24
C GLU A 22 6.13 30.91 -20.90
N ARG A 23 6.72 29.71 -20.89
CA ARG A 23 8.08 29.44 -20.38
C ARG A 23 9.15 29.33 -21.47
N LEU A 24 8.76 29.26 -22.74
CA LEU A 24 9.69 29.34 -23.88
C LEU A 24 10.47 30.65 -23.89
N SER A 25 11.77 30.54 -24.14
CA SER A 25 12.67 31.66 -24.38
C SER A 25 12.44 32.27 -25.77
N ASP A 26 12.31 31.43 -26.81
CA ASP A 26 11.89 31.84 -28.15
C ASP A 26 10.40 31.53 -28.38
N LYS A 27 9.56 32.57 -28.42
CA LYS A 27 8.11 32.44 -28.65
C LYS A 27 7.77 31.92 -30.06
N GLY A 28 8.71 31.93 -30.99
CA GLY A 28 8.57 31.37 -32.34
C GLY A 28 9.01 29.91 -32.46
N ALA A 29 9.55 29.30 -31.40
CA ALA A 29 9.98 27.91 -31.42
C ALA A 29 8.80 26.95 -31.65
N GLY A 30 8.97 26.02 -32.58
CA GLY A 30 7.97 24.99 -32.89
C GLY A 30 7.98 23.86 -31.87
N GLU A 31 6.95 23.02 -31.94
CA GLU A 31 6.77 21.85 -31.06
C GLU A 31 7.91 20.82 -31.17
N ASP A 32 8.59 20.78 -32.32
CA ASP A 32 9.76 19.90 -32.55
C ASP A 32 11.08 20.46 -31.99
N SER A 33 11.06 21.65 -31.38
CA SER A 33 12.27 22.24 -30.81
C SER A 33 12.71 21.51 -29.52
N GLU A 34 14.02 21.46 -29.29
CA GLU A 34 14.59 20.84 -28.08
C GLU A 34 14.04 21.50 -26.79
N GLU A 35 13.93 22.83 -26.79
CA GLU A 35 13.37 23.57 -25.65
C GLU A 35 11.89 23.24 -25.38
N TRP A 36 11.09 23.04 -26.43
CA TRP A 36 9.70 22.61 -26.29
C TRP A 36 9.61 21.22 -25.66
N GLN A 37 10.40 20.27 -26.15
CA GLN A 37 10.43 18.90 -25.64
C GLN A 37 10.90 18.83 -24.17
N ASP A 38 11.90 19.63 -23.81
CA ASP A 38 12.36 19.74 -22.42
C ASP A 38 11.29 20.31 -21.48
N LEU A 39 10.56 21.34 -21.92
CA LEU A 39 9.46 21.91 -21.16
C LEU A 39 8.27 20.94 -21.07
N LEU A 40 8.00 20.18 -22.12
CA LEU A 40 6.97 19.14 -22.10
C LEU A 40 7.29 18.05 -21.06
N ASN A 41 8.54 17.60 -20.98
CA ASN A 41 8.98 16.66 -19.93
C ASN A 41 8.82 17.26 -18.53
N GLN A 42 9.25 18.50 -18.32
CA GLN A 42 9.08 19.19 -17.03
C GLN A 42 7.60 19.35 -16.63
N TYR A 43 6.72 19.61 -17.60
CA TYR A 43 5.29 19.66 -17.36
C TYR A 43 4.75 18.29 -16.96
N SER A 44 5.15 17.22 -17.66
CA SER A 44 4.77 15.85 -17.32
C SER A 44 5.18 15.50 -15.89
N ASP A 45 6.44 15.74 -15.53
CA ASP A 45 6.95 15.50 -14.17
C ASP A 45 6.18 16.32 -13.12
N TYR A 46 5.82 17.56 -13.45
CA TYR A 46 5.01 18.40 -12.58
C TYR A 46 3.57 17.88 -12.40
N GLN A 47 2.95 17.36 -13.46
CA GLN A 47 1.61 16.76 -13.37
C GLN A 47 1.63 15.47 -12.54
N GLU A 48 2.63 14.61 -12.74
CA GLU A 48 2.82 13.40 -11.92
C GLU A 48 2.96 13.76 -10.44
N HIS A 49 3.80 14.74 -10.12
CA HIS A 49 3.94 15.26 -8.75
C HIS A 49 2.62 15.78 -8.17
N LEU A 50 1.83 16.55 -8.94
CA LEU A 50 0.52 17.04 -8.49
C LEU A 50 -0.48 15.91 -8.24
N GLN A 51 -0.46 14.87 -9.08
CA GLN A 51 -1.31 13.70 -8.91
C GLN A 51 -0.93 12.93 -7.65
N ASP A 52 0.36 12.65 -7.45
CA ASP A 52 0.88 11.99 -6.25
C ASP A 52 0.49 12.78 -4.99
N GLU A 53 0.62 14.11 -5.02
CA GLU A 53 0.23 14.97 -3.90
C GLU A 53 -1.28 14.91 -3.63
N PHE A 54 -2.11 14.84 -4.68
CA PHE A 54 -3.56 14.71 -4.55
C PHE A 54 -3.96 13.35 -3.97
N GLU A 55 -3.40 12.26 -4.48
CA GLU A 55 -3.63 10.90 -3.98
C GLU A 55 -3.20 10.78 -2.52
N TRP A 56 -2.04 11.33 -2.18
CA TRP A 56 -1.54 11.43 -0.82
C TRP A 56 -2.49 12.16 0.12
N LYS A 57 -2.97 13.35 -0.28
CA LYS A 57 -3.93 14.13 0.51
C LYS A 57 -5.24 13.39 0.69
N ALA A 58 -5.71 12.68 -0.33
CA ALA A 58 -6.91 11.85 -0.27
C ALA A 58 -6.74 10.68 0.70
N GLU A 59 -5.59 9.99 0.67
CA GLU A 59 -5.26 8.92 1.61
C GLU A 59 -5.25 9.41 3.06
N VAL A 60 -4.51 10.51 3.34
CA VAL A 60 -4.44 11.09 4.69
C VAL A 60 -5.82 11.53 5.17
N LYS A 61 -6.64 12.11 4.28
CA LYS A 61 -8.02 12.49 4.60
C LYS A 61 -8.86 11.26 4.94
N TRP A 62 -8.78 10.21 4.12
CA TRP A 62 -9.52 8.96 4.36
C TRP A 62 -9.13 8.31 5.70
N LEU A 63 -7.85 8.28 6.05
CA LEU A 63 -7.37 7.76 7.34
C LEU A 63 -7.80 8.60 8.55
N LYS A 64 -8.10 9.89 8.36
CA LYS A 64 -8.62 10.77 9.42
C LYS A 64 -10.12 10.62 9.63
N GLU A 65 -10.86 10.41 8.53
CA GLU A 65 -12.32 10.32 8.54
C GLU A 65 -12.83 8.94 8.98
N ASN A 66 -12.00 7.91 8.86
CA ASN A 66 -12.36 6.54 9.22
C ASN A 66 -11.58 6.10 10.46
N ASP A 67 -12.26 5.43 11.39
CA ASP A 67 -11.60 4.90 12.57
C ASP A 67 -10.88 3.55 12.28
N LEU A 68 -10.05 3.12 13.23
CA LEU A 68 -9.29 1.88 13.13
C LEU A 68 -10.20 0.64 13.03
N SER A 69 -11.39 0.69 13.64
CA SER A 69 -12.36 -0.40 13.58
C SER A 69 -12.91 -0.56 12.17
N TYR A 70 -13.19 0.54 11.47
CA TYR A 70 -13.61 0.55 10.08
C TYR A 70 -12.56 -0.10 9.16
N HIS A 71 -11.27 0.23 9.33
CA HIS A 71 -10.19 -0.37 8.54
C HIS A 71 -10.13 -1.89 8.74
N HIS A 72 -10.28 -2.36 9.98
CA HIS A 72 -10.31 -3.78 10.30
C HIS A 72 -11.57 -4.48 9.74
N GLU A 73 -12.75 -3.87 9.83
CA GLU A 73 -14.00 -4.42 9.28
C GLU A 73 -13.95 -4.53 7.75
N LYS A 74 -13.47 -3.48 7.08
CA LYS A 74 -13.27 -3.48 5.62
C LYS A 74 -12.30 -4.59 5.21
N PHE A 75 -11.18 -4.73 5.91
CA PHE A 75 -10.21 -5.79 5.68
C PHE A 75 -10.84 -7.20 5.81
N PHE A 76 -11.67 -7.43 6.83
CA PHE A 76 -12.37 -8.71 7.00
C PHE A 76 -13.35 -8.99 5.88
N THR A 77 -14.11 -7.97 5.46
CA THR A 77 -15.06 -8.07 4.34
C THR A 77 -14.36 -8.46 3.05
N GLU A 78 -13.20 -7.86 2.76
CA GLU A 78 -12.39 -8.19 1.58
C GLU A 78 -11.83 -9.62 1.64
N LEU A 79 -11.38 -10.09 2.82
CA LEU A 79 -10.93 -11.48 3.00
C LEU A 79 -12.07 -12.47 2.77
N ASP A 80 -13.28 -12.18 3.26
CA ASP A 80 -14.46 -13.03 3.05
C ASP A 80 -14.90 -13.04 1.58
N ALA A 81 -14.89 -11.88 0.92
CA ALA A 81 -15.16 -11.79 -0.51
C ALA A 81 -14.15 -12.62 -1.32
N LEU A 82 -12.87 -12.55 -0.96
CA LEU A 82 -11.81 -13.32 -1.60
C LEU A 82 -11.98 -14.83 -1.39
N LYS A 83 -12.33 -15.25 -0.18
CA LYS A 83 -12.63 -16.64 0.15
C LYS A 83 -13.79 -17.17 -0.68
N ASN A 84 -14.92 -16.46 -0.70
CA ASN A 84 -16.11 -16.81 -1.47
C ASN A 84 -15.83 -16.89 -2.98
N MET A 85 -15.01 -15.96 -3.49
CA MET A 85 -14.59 -15.94 -4.90
C MET A 85 -13.74 -17.18 -5.23
N ALA A 86 -12.80 -17.54 -4.37
CA ALA A 86 -11.96 -18.72 -4.55
C ALA A 86 -12.79 -20.00 -4.51
N GLU A 87 -13.65 -20.17 -3.50
CA GLU A 87 -14.57 -21.30 -3.34
C GLU A 87 -15.44 -21.49 -4.59
N SER A 88 -16.11 -20.42 -5.04
CA SER A 88 -16.98 -20.46 -6.22
C SER A 88 -16.25 -20.85 -7.52
N ASN A 89 -14.97 -20.49 -7.64
CA ASN A 89 -14.17 -20.85 -8.82
C ASN A 89 -13.68 -22.30 -8.77
N LEU A 90 -13.49 -22.86 -7.57
CA LEU A 90 -13.01 -24.22 -7.37
C LEU A 90 -14.13 -25.27 -7.49
N GLU A 91 -15.37 -24.91 -7.12
CA GLU A 91 -16.53 -25.81 -7.21
C GLU A 91 -17.12 -25.94 -8.64
N ASN A 92 -16.65 -25.15 -9.61
CA ASN A 92 -17.23 -25.12 -10.95
C ASN A 92 -16.81 -26.34 -11.81
N PRO A 93 -17.75 -27.23 -12.20
CA PRO A 93 -17.44 -28.50 -12.88
C PRO A 93 -16.96 -28.37 -14.34
N ASN A 94 -16.94 -27.17 -14.93
CA ASN A 94 -16.72 -26.95 -16.37
C ASN A 94 -15.31 -26.46 -16.77
N LYS A 95 -14.25 -26.62 -15.96
CA LYS A 95 -12.88 -26.14 -16.30
C LYS A 95 -11.80 -27.21 -16.18
N VAL A 96 -10.80 -27.12 -17.06
CA VAL A 96 -9.58 -27.93 -17.17
C VAL A 96 -8.93 -28.08 -15.77
N PHE A 97 -9.05 -29.28 -15.20
CA PHE A 97 -9.38 -29.48 -13.78
C PHE A 97 -8.27 -29.22 -12.73
N MET A 98 -6.99 -29.07 -13.12
CA MET A 98 -5.89 -28.96 -12.14
C MET A 98 -5.08 -27.66 -12.24
N LEU A 99 -4.68 -27.24 -13.45
CA LEU A 99 -3.88 -26.03 -13.63
C LEU A 99 -4.65 -24.77 -13.23
N HIS A 100 -5.95 -24.70 -13.55
CA HIS A 100 -6.79 -23.56 -13.17
C HIS A 100 -6.98 -23.45 -11.66
N SER A 101 -7.22 -24.59 -10.98
CA SER A 101 -7.41 -24.63 -9.53
C SER A 101 -6.17 -24.18 -8.78
N ASN A 102 -4.98 -24.64 -9.20
CA ASN A 102 -3.70 -24.25 -8.60
C ASN A 102 -3.42 -22.75 -8.77
N ILE A 103 -3.71 -22.18 -9.95
CA ILE A 103 -3.53 -20.74 -10.21
C ILE A 103 -4.47 -19.91 -9.35
N VAL A 104 -5.76 -20.29 -9.25
CA VAL A 104 -6.74 -19.58 -8.40
C VAL A 104 -6.26 -19.57 -6.95
N VAL A 105 -5.88 -20.72 -6.40
CA VAL A 105 -5.37 -20.82 -5.02
C VAL A 105 -4.14 -19.92 -4.82
N LYS A 106 -3.14 -20.00 -5.70
CA LYS A 106 -1.91 -19.17 -5.59
C LYS A 106 -2.20 -17.67 -5.67
N MET A 107 -3.08 -17.25 -6.58
CA MET A 107 -3.43 -15.84 -6.75
C MET A 107 -4.25 -15.32 -5.56
N SER A 108 -5.23 -16.08 -5.10
CA SER A 108 -6.00 -15.72 -3.90
C SER A 108 -5.11 -15.69 -2.65
N TYR A 109 -4.17 -16.63 -2.52
CA TYR A 109 -3.20 -16.63 -1.43
C TYR A 109 -2.34 -15.37 -1.44
N ALA A 110 -1.76 -15.02 -2.59
CA ALA A 110 -0.92 -13.84 -2.72
C ALA A 110 -1.71 -12.56 -2.39
N TYR A 111 -2.96 -12.47 -2.87
CA TYR A 111 -3.83 -11.31 -2.60
C TYR A 111 -4.29 -11.24 -1.14
N ALA A 112 -4.53 -12.35 -0.45
CA ALA A 112 -4.83 -12.36 0.98
C ALA A 112 -3.70 -11.74 1.82
N VAL A 113 -2.44 -12.02 1.44
CA VAL A 113 -1.28 -11.37 2.07
C VAL A 113 -1.19 -9.90 1.69
N THR A 114 -1.50 -9.51 0.44
CA THR A 114 -1.60 -8.09 0.06
C THR A 114 -2.62 -7.35 0.91
N LEU A 115 -3.81 -7.92 1.13
CA LEU A 115 -4.83 -7.33 2.01
C LEU A 115 -4.30 -7.15 3.44
N LEU A 116 -3.57 -8.14 3.96
CA LEU A 116 -2.92 -8.04 5.28
C LEU A 116 -1.86 -6.93 5.31
N GLU A 117 -1.02 -6.82 4.28
CA GLU A 117 -0.02 -5.76 4.17
C GLU A 117 -0.68 -4.38 4.17
N THR A 118 -1.76 -4.21 3.41
CA THR A 118 -2.55 -2.96 3.37
C THR A 118 -3.14 -2.66 4.74
N PHE A 119 -3.80 -3.62 5.39
CA PHE A 119 -4.35 -3.44 6.74
C PHE A 119 -3.27 -3.01 7.75
N LEU A 120 -2.11 -3.65 7.73
CA LEU A 120 -1.00 -3.32 8.64
C LEU A 120 -0.40 -1.94 8.33
N GLY A 121 -0.34 -1.54 7.05
CA GLY A 121 0.12 -0.23 6.63
C GLY A 121 -0.85 0.88 7.06
N ASP A 122 -2.13 0.72 6.74
CA ASP A 122 -3.18 1.70 7.01
C ASP A 122 -3.36 1.89 8.51
N THR A 123 -3.45 0.80 9.28
CA THR A 123 -3.52 0.84 10.74
C THR A 123 -2.33 1.59 11.35
N PHE A 124 -1.11 1.36 10.83
CA PHE A 124 0.09 2.04 11.30
C PHE A 124 0.06 3.55 11.02
N LYS A 125 -0.29 3.93 9.78
CA LYS A 125 -0.44 5.33 9.39
C LYS A 125 -1.53 6.02 10.23
N ALA A 126 -2.67 5.37 10.42
CA ALA A 126 -3.78 5.88 11.23
C ALA A 126 -3.37 6.09 12.70
N LEU A 127 -2.57 5.19 13.30
CA LEU A 127 -2.04 5.38 14.66
C LEU A 127 -1.18 6.65 14.77
N ILE A 128 -0.25 6.84 13.82
CA ILE A 128 0.62 8.01 13.78
C ILE A 128 -0.18 9.31 13.59
N ILE A 129 -1.22 9.29 12.75
CA ILE A 129 -2.11 10.43 12.53
C ILE A 129 -2.92 10.75 13.79
N LYS A 130 -3.38 9.72 14.51
CA LYS A 130 -4.36 9.84 15.59
C LYS A 130 -3.79 10.42 16.89
N ARG A 131 -2.56 10.09 17.26
CA ARG A 131 -1.93 10.60 18.50
C ARG A 131 -0.49 11.07 18.27
N GLU A 132 -0.19 12.27 18.78
CA GLU A 132 1.15 12.88 18.65
C GLU A 132 2.26 12.07 19.33
N ASN A 133 1.97 11.41 20.45
CA ASN A 133 2.93 10.53 21.13
C ASN A 133 3.34 9.33 20.24
N PHE A 134 2.42 8.77 19.46
CA PHE A 134 2.71 7.68 18.52
C PHE A 134 3.56 8.19 17.34
N LEU A 135 3.28 9.38 16.83
CA LEU A 135 4.14 10.04 15.84
C LEU A 135 5.56 10.24 16.38
N GLU A 136 5.71 10.78 17.59
CA GLU A 136 7.03 10.95 18.21
C GLU A 136 7.77 9.63 18.36
N ASN A 137 7.10 8.59 18.83
CA ASN A 137 7.67 7.26 18.97
C ASN A 137 8.11 6.70 17.61
N ALA A 138 7.30 6.89 16.56
CA ALA A 138 7.64 6.48 15.21
C ALA A 138 8.91 7.18 14.71
N ILE A 139 9.01 8.51 14.89
CA ILE A 139 10.21 9.30 14.53
C ILE A 139 11.46 8.81 15.29
N LYS A 140 11.31 8.48 16.58
CA LYS A 140 12.43 8.05 17.43
C LYS A 140 12.93 6.64 17.12
N ASN A 141 12.01 5.73 16.77
CA ASN A 141 12.27 4.28 16.82
C ASN A 141 12.09 3.53 15.49
N VAL A 142 11.37 4.07 14.51
CA VAL A 142 11.16 3.41 13.22
C VAL A 142 12.26 3.81 12.26
N LYS A 143 13.08 2.85 11.83
CA LYS A 143 14.32 3.09 11.07
C LYS A 143 14.09 3.92 9.81
N GLU A 144 13.02 3.61 9.07
CA GLU A 144 12.65 4.27 7.82
C GLU A 144 12.34 5.75 8.03
N ILE A 145 11.70 6.10 9.15
CA ILE A 145 11.31 7.46 9.50
C ILE A 145 12.48 8.20 10.16
N LYS A 146 13.12 7.59 11.14
CA LYS A 146 14.25 8.15 11.91
C LYS A 146 15.42 8.60 11.03
N ASN A 147 15.69 7.83 9.98
CA ASN A 147 16.85 8.07 9.12
C ASN A 147 16.55 9.02 7.95
N ALA A 148 15.31 9.51 7.82
CA ALA A 148 14.96 10.54 6.87
C ALA A 148 15.84 11.79 7.06
N ARG A 149 16.23 12.43 5.96
CA ARG A 149 17.04 13.65 5.95
C ARG A 149 16.43 14.63 4.96
N TYR A 150 16.32 15.87 5.41
CA TYR A 150 15.83 16.98 4.60
C TYR A 150 16.75 18.19 4.81
N SER A 151 17.09 18.85 3.72
CA SER A 151 17.72 20.17 3.73
C SER A 151 16.70 21.26 4.05
N ILE A 152 17.18 22.40 4.55
CA ILE A 152 16.32 23.58 4.78
C ILE A 152 15.66 24.03 3.46
N PHE A 153 16.36 23.89 2.33
CA PHE A 153 15.81 24.24 1.02
C PHE A 153 14.62 23.36 0.64
N GLU A 154 14.71 22.04 0.82
CA GLU A 154 13.60 21.11 0.58
C GLU A 154 12.42 21.42 1.50
N LEU A 155 12.68 21.65 2.78
CA LEU A 155 11.65 22.02 3.75
C LEU A 155 10.99 23.39 3.43
N SER A 156 11.73 24.32 2.82
CA SER A 156 11.18 25.62 2.42
C SER A 156 10.28 25.56 1.18
N LYS A 157 10.36 24.48 0.40
CA LYS A 157 9.58 24.28 -0.83
C LYS A 157 8.30 23.48 -0.63
N THR A 158 8.07 22.98 0.58
CA THR A 158 6.97 22.08 0.88
C THR A 158 6.13 22.60 2.03
N ASP A 159 4.81 22.47 1.90
CA ASP A 159 3.86 22.76 2.99
C ASP A 159 3.65 21.53 3.91
N LEU A 160 4.44 20.47 3.73
CA LEU A 160 4.32 19.24 4.51
C LEU A 160 4.76 19.46 5.96
N ASN A 161 3.90 19.07 6.90
CA ASN A 161 4.24 19.02 8.31
C ASN A 161 5.02 17.74 8.66
N ILE A 162 5.56 17.67 9.87
CA ILE A 162 6.34 16.53 10.37
C ILE A 162 5.56 15.20 10.25
N CYS A 163 4.25 15.20 10.49
CA CYS A 163 3.43 14.00 10.35
C CYS A 163 3.39 13.55 8.88
N SER A 164 3.17 14.46 7.94
CA SER A 164 3.20 14.15 6.51
C SER A 164 4.57 13.65 6.04
N LEU A 165 5.66 14.22 6.53
CA LEU A 165 7.02 13.73 6.25
C LEU A 165 7.26 12.33 6.84
N ALA A 166 6.79 12.06 8.05
CA ALA A 166 6.92 10.74 8.66
C ALA A 166 6.10 9.69 7.90
N LEU A 167 4.89 10.05 7.50
CA LEU A 167 4.01 9.18 6.72
C LEU A 167 4.63 8.84 5.35
N SER A 168 5.29 9.78 4.65
CA SER A 168 5.85 9.51 3.32
C SER A 168 6.96 8.44 3.34
N HIS A 169 7.65 8.30 4.48
CA HIS A 169 8.65 7.27 4.72
C HIS A 169 8.08 5.90 5.11
N THR A 170 6.76 5.78 5.32
CA THR A 170 6.13 4.47 5.63
C THR A 170 6.11 3.52 4.43
N THR A 171 6.21 4.05 3.20
CA THR A 171 6.34 3.28 1.96
C THR A 171 7.59 2.38 1.94
N GLY A 172 8.65 2.75 2.66
CA GLY A 172 9.85 1.93 2.83
C GLY A 172 9.68 0.73 3.76
N ILE A 173 8.57 0.66 4.50
CA ILE A 173 8.29 -0.42 5.44
C ILE A 173 7.65 -1.59 4.68
N HIS A 174 8.34 -2.73 4.69
CA HIS A 174 7.84 -3.96 4.09
C HIS A 174 6.92 -4.68 5.07
N PHE A 175 5.61 -4.44 4.97
CA PHE A 175 4.63 -4.93 5.94
C PHE A 175 4.42 -6.45 5.93
N HIS A 176 4.84 -7.17 4.88
CA HIS A 176 4.90 -8.63 4.90
C HIS A 176 6.00 -9.20 5.81
N ASN A 177 6.95 -8.38 6.27
CA ASN A 177 7.94 -8.80 7.28
C ASN A 177 7.33 -8.70 8.69
N ILE A 178 6.50 -9.69 9.04
CA ILE A 178 5.69 -9.69 10.26
C ILE A 178 6.53 -9.52 11.53
N SER A 179 7.70 -10.17 11.62
CA SER A 179 8.59 -10.02 12.78
C SER A 179 9.12 -8.59 12.94
N LYS A 180 9.39 -7.89 11.83
CA LYS A 180 9.76 -6.47 11.85
C LYS A 180 8.56 -5.60 12.21
N VAL A 181 7.39 -5.90 11.63
CA VAL A 181 6.15 -5.15 11.88
C VAL A 181 5.74 -5.21 13.35
N GLN A 182 5.76 -6.38 13.99
CA GLN A 182 5.46 -6.51 15.43
C GLN A 182 6.34 -5.59 16.28
N LYS A 183 7.65 -5.52 15.97
CA LYS A 183 8.59 -4.64 16.67
C LYS A 183 8.30 -3.16 16.41
N ILE A 184 8.00 -2.80 15.16
CA ILE A 184 7.62 -1.44 14.79
C ILE A 184 6.38 -0.99 15.56
N TYR A 185 5.33 -1.81 15.58
CA TYR A 185 4.11 -1.53 16.33
C TYR A 185 4.38 -1.40 17.83
N SER A 186 5.16 -2.32 18.40
CA SER A 186 5.54 -2.26 19.83
C SER A 186 6.27 -0.95 20.17
N HIS A 187 7.23 -0.53 19.32
CA HIS A 187 7.94 0.72 19.52
C HIS A 187 7.05 1.96 19.39
N VAL A 188 6.09 1.95 18.47
CA VAL A 188 5.18 3.09 18.26
C VAL A 188 4.15 3.19 19.38
N LEU A 189 3.56 2.07 19.77
CA LEU A 189 2.59 1.99 20.86
C LEU A 189 3.25 2.18 22.24
N GLY A 190 4.57 2.00 22.34
CA GLY A 190 5.33 2.15 23.58
C GLY A 190 5.21 0.97 24.54
N ILE A 191 4.64 -0.15 24.09
CA ILE A 191 4.46 -1.38 24.86
C ILE A 191 4.86 -2.60 24.04
N GLU A 192 5.21 -3.71 24.69
CA GLU A 192 5.57 -4.95 24.00
C GLU A 192 4.34 -5.80 23.65
N LEU A 193 4.03 -5.90 22.35
CA LEU A 193 2.86 -6.64 21.86
C LEU A 193 3.02 -8.15 22.02
N GLN A 194 2.05 -8.78 22.69
CA GLN A 194 2.00 -10.22 22.90
C GLN A 194 1.21 -10.87 21.75
N LEU A 195 1.85 -11.07 20.60
CA LEU A 195 1.23 -11.65 19.40
C LEU A 195 1.92 -12.95 19.00
N ASP A 196 1.12 -13.99 18.73
CA ASP A 196 1.62 -15.19 18.04
C ASP A 196 1.71 -14.90 16.53
N ILE A 197 2.93 -14.60 16.08
CA ILE A 197 3.23 -14.34 14.67
C ILE A 197 3.62 -15.59 13.88
N SER A 198 3.72 -16.75 14.53
CA SER A 198 4.39 -17.93 13.96
C SER A 198 3.74 -18.40 12.65
N LYS A 199 2.41 -18.40 12.59
CA LYS A 199 1.65 -18.79 11.41
C LYS A 199 1.74 -17.76 10.30
N VAL A 200 1.56 -16.49 10.62
CA VAL A 200 1.58 -15.41 9.62
C VAL A 200 2.99 -15.22 9.02
N CYS A 201 4.06 -15.44 9.78
CA CYS A 201 5.41 -15.50 9.25
C CYS A 201 5.60 -16.60 8.19
N LYS A 202 5.01 -17.79 8.41
CA LYS A 202 5.03 -18.86 7.41
C LYS A 202 4.23 -18.47 6.18
N ILE A 203 3.08 -17.82 6.40
CA ILE A 203 2.19 -17.36 5.33
C ILE A 203 2.89 -16.36 4.41
N THR A 204 3.52 -15.31 4.99
CA THR A 204 4.22 -14.31 4.18
C THR A 204 5.47 -14.87 3.49
N SER A 205 6.14 -15.84 4.12
CA SER A 205 7.24 -16.59 3.49
C SER A 205 6.76 -17.39 2.28
N LEU A 206 5.61 -18.08 2.40
CA LEU A 206 5.03 -18.85 1.30
C LEU A 206 4.58 -17.94 0.15
N ARG A 207 3.98 -16.78 0.46
CA ARG A 207 3.64 -15.77 -0.54
C ARG A 207 4.87 -15.29 -1.31
N HIS A 208 6.02 -15.14 -0.66
CA HIS A 208 7.26 -14.78 -1.36
C HIS A 208 7.66 -15.85 -2.40
N ASP A 209 7.53 -17.14 -2.06
CA ASP A 209 7.76 -18.24 -3.01
C ASP A 209 6.72 -18.24 -4.15
N ILE A 210 5.44 -18.02 -3.84
CA ILE A 210 4.37 -17.94 -4.84
C ILE A 210 4.67 -16.84 -5.86
N VAL A 211 4.99 -15.63 -5.40
CA VAL A 211 5.12 -14.45 -6.26
C VAL A 211 6.48 -14.38 -6.97
N HIS A 212 7.59 -14.70 -6.29
CA HIS A 212 8.92 -14.52 -6.87
C HIS A 212 9.54 -15.81 -7.43
N ARG A 213 8.97 -16.97 -7.09
CA ARG A 213 9.44 -18.29 -7.55
C ARG A 213 8.33 -19.10 -8.22
N ASN A 214 7.21 -18.47 -8.56
CA ASN A 214 6.05 -19.10 -9.20
C ASN A 214 5.51 -20.34 -8.45
N GLY A 215 5.63 -20.33 -7.11
CA GLY A 215 5.23 -21.46 -6.27
C GLY A 215 6.23 -22.60 -6.26
N TYR A 216 7.52 -22.30 -6.39
CA TYR A 216 8.62 -23.23 -6.14
C TYR A 216 9.46 -22.76 -4.95
N THR A 217 9.99 -23.70 -4.17
CA THR A 217 10.94 -23.38 -3.10
C THR A 217 12.29 -22.94 -3.67
N LYS A 218 13.19 -22.43 -2.81
CA LYS A 218 14.58 -22.11 -3.20
C LYS A 218 15.34 -23.30 -3.79
N ASP A 219 14.99 -24.51 -3.40
CA ASP A 219 15.60 -25.75 -3.88
C ASP A 219 14.93 -26.28 -5.17
N GLY A 220 14.00 -25.51 -5.76
CA GLY A 220 13.31 -25.88 -7.00
C GLY A 220 12.22 -26.92 -6.83
N LYS A 221 11.74 -27.17 -5.59
CA LYS A 221 10.63 -28.10 -5.35
C LYS A 221 9.29 -27.38 -5.52
N PRO A 222 8.29 -27.99 -6.20
CA PRO A 222 6.97 -27.40 -6.30
C PRO A 222 6.33 -27.30 -4.92
N ILE A 223 5.63 -26.19 -4.68
CA ILE A 223 4.77 -26.01 -3.51
C ILE A 223 3.38 -26.52 -3.90
N GLU A 224 2.96 -27.59 -3.23
CA GLU A 224 1.60 -28.07 -3.26
C GLU A 224 0.77 -27.20 -2.30
N LEU A 225 -0.31 -26.62 -2.82
CA LEU A 225 -1.21 -25.71 -2.14
C LEU A 225 -2.62 -26.06 -2.61
N ASP A 226 -3.48 -26.46 -1.69
CA ASP A 226 -4.88 -26.74 -1.99
C ASP A 226 -5.82 -25.65 -1.45
N ALA A 227 -7.11 -25.83 -1.69
CA ALA A 227 -8.15 -24.91 -1.25
C ALA A 227 -8.20 -24.79 0.29
N GLN A 228 -8.01 -25.91 1.00
CA GLN A 228 -8.08 -25.97 2.44
C GLN A 228 -6.90 -25.24 3.09
N ASP A 229 -5.71 -25.34 2.51
CA ASP A 229 -4.53 -24.56 2.92
C ASP A 229 -4.80 -23.06 2.80
N PHE A 230 -5.45 -22.64 1.70
CA PHE A 230 -5.83 -21.25 1.49
C PHE A 230 -6.91 -20.79 2.49
N PHE A 231 -7.95 -21.58 2.75
CA PHE A 231 -8.97 -21.21 3.73
C PHE A 231 -8.39 -21.12 5.13
N GLN A 232 -7.50 -22.04 5.51
CA GLN A 232 -6.80 -21.97 6.79
C GLN A 232 -5.90 -20.71 6.88
N THR A 233 -5.30 -20.31 5.76
CA THR A 233 -4.52 -19.06 5.67
C THR A 233 -5.39 -17.83 5.96
N ILE A 234 -6.61 -17.76 5.43
CA ILE A 234 -7.56 -16.68 5.73
C ILE A 234 -7.88 -16.64 7.22
N GLU A 235 -8.18 -17.78 7.84
CA GLU A 235 -8.51 -17.84 9.28
C GLU A 235 -7.31 -17.45 10.16
N ASP A 236 -6.09 -17.87 9.80
CA ASP A 236 -4.88 -17.53 10.54
C ASP A 236 -4.52 -16.04 10.41
N ILE A 237 -4.74 -15.44 9.23
CA ILE A 237 -4.61 -14.00 9.02
C ILE A 237 -5.62 -13.24 9.88
N LYS A 238 -6.91 -13.63 9.83
CA LYS A 238 -7.97 -13.01 10.62
C LYS A 238 -7.68 -13.07 12.12
N LYS A 239 -7.26 -14.23 12.63
CA LYS A 239 -6.90 -14.39 14.03
C LYS A 239 -5.79 -13.44 14.45
N PHE A 240 -4.72 -13.36 13.67
CA PHE A 240 -3.60 -12.45 13.96
C PHE A 240 -4.03 -10.98 13.95
N SER A 241 -4.78 -10.55 12.92
CA SER A 241 -5.24 -9.16 12.83
C SER A 241 -6.22 -8.80 13.95
N SER A 242 -7.10 -9.72 14.36
CA SER A 242 -7.99 -9.51 15.50
C SER A 242 -7.20 -9.31 16.79
N SER A 243 -6.23 -10.17 17.09
CA SER A 243 -5.41 -10.02 18.29
C SER A 243 -4.58 -8.73 18.31
N LEU A 244 -4.11 -8.28 17.14
CA LEU A 244 -3.46 -6.97 17.01
C LEU A 244 -4.46 -5.83 17.26
N GLN A 245 -5.65 -5.89 16.65
CA GLN A 245 -6.67 -4.86 16.77
C GLN A 245 -7.19 -4.75 18.21
N GLU A 246 -7.38 -5.87 18.91
CA GLU A 246 -7.76 -5.93 20.33
C GLU A 246 -6.75 -5.18 21.20
N GLN A 247 -5.46 -5.51 21.09
CA GLN A 247 -4.40 -4.83 21.85
C GLN A 247 -4.32 -3.34 21.52
N ILE A 248 -4.46 -2.96 20.23
CA ILE A 248 -4.52 -1.54 19.84
C ILE A 248 -5.70 -0.82 20.50
N ASN A 249 -6.88 -1.44 20.52
CA ASN A 249 -8.07 -0.85 21.10
C ASN A 249 -7.93 -0.66 22.62
N GLU A 250 -7.32 -1.62 23.32
CA GLU A 250 -7.01 -1.50 24.76
C GLU A 250 -6.11 -0.29 25.04
N ILE A 251 -5.01 -0.14 24.29
CA ILE A 251 -4.06 0.97 24.44
C ILE A 251 -4.72 2.32 24.12
N LEU A 252 -5.65 2.34 23.17
CA LEU A 252 -6.37 3.56 22.79
C LEU A 252 -7.49 3.94 23.75
N ALA A 253 -7.93 3.01 24.61
CA ALA A 253 -8.89 3.28 25.67
C ALA A 253 -8.23 3.94 26.90
N GLU A 254 -6.91 3.78 27.05
CA GLU A 254 -6.06 4.50 28.01
C GLU A 254 -5.70 5.92 27.53
#